data_AF-A0A0B1RSN3-F1
#
_entry.id   AF-A0A0B1RSN3-F1
#
_cell.length_a   1.000
_cell.length_b   1.000
_cell.length_c   1.000
_cell.angle_alpha   90.00
_cell.angle_beta   90.00
_cell.angle_gamma   90.00
#
_symmetry.space_group_name_H-M   'P 1'
#
loop_
_entity.id
_entity.type
_entity.pdbx_description
1 polymer ?
#
loop_
_entity_poly.entity_id
_entity_poly.type
_entity_poly.pdbx_seq_one_letter_code
_entity_poly.pdbx_strand_id
1 'polypeptide(L)'
;MRNEQINSRVYNSLRNFSKTETKRLHKLKDKEEKATIETSMDAVTRLHLFKWINQGIFDRVEGIIATGKESAVLNAVSDESGEKFAIKVYKTSLTEFKNRSEYVKDDFRFKNPRGVLKIWAEREFMNLTRMAKVGLPCPVPVKLKRHLLVMSLIGEQGVAAPRLKNIDWEFYTLEERKDIYQQVQDIMCRMYKECNLVHGDLSEFNLLLAEGKVYVIDVSQAMDLSHPRNLHYLTRDIENVLAFFQKLEIPDLPTSVALFNLITDLAMSEEESLLVQVEQFSEDNRAHQINKSKPADFEWAAYNKEKKELRGESPAREYN
;
A
#
# COMPACT_ATOMS: atom_id res chain seq x y z
N MET A 1 -39.86 -34.81 -21.15
CA MET A 1 -38.48 -35.25 -20.82
C MET A 1 -38.40 -35.32 -19.30
N ARG A 2 -37.99 -36.47 -18.75
CA ARG A 2 -38.05 -36.76 -17.31
C ARG A 2 -36.98 -35.96 -16.56
N ASN A 3 -37.39 -35.30 -15.48
CA ASN A 3 -36.50 -34.70 -14.48
C ASN A 3 -35.79 -35.84 -13.73
N GLU A 4 -34.53 -36.10 -14.05
CA GLU A 4 -33.68 -36.94 -13.21
C GLU A 4 -33.19 -36.12 -12.01
N GLN A 5 -33.94 -36.18 -10.90
CA GLN A 5 -33.42 -35.78 -9.60
C GLN A 5 -32.31 -36.74 -9.20
N ILE A 6 -31.09 -36.22 -9.12
CA ILE A 6 -29.91 -36.98 -8.66
C ILE A 6 -30.21 -37.55 -7.28
N ASN A 7 -30.12 -38.88 -7.16
CA ASN A 7 -30.37 -39.61 -5.92
C ASN A 7 -29.50 -39.05 -4.79
N SER A 8 -30.12 -38.69 -3.67
CA SER A 8 -29.47 -38.02 -2.53
C SER A 8 -28.29 -38.79 -1.93
N ARG A 9 -28.24 -40.13 -2.09
CA ARG A 9 -27.09 -40.94 -1.69
C ARG A 9 -25.89 -40.77 -2.63
N VAL A 10 -26.15 -40.61 -3.93
CA VAL A 10 -25.10 -40.38 -4.95
C VAL A 10 -24.53 -38.97 -4.82
N TYR A 11 -25.38 -37.97 -4.56
CA TYR A 11 -24.93 -36.59 -4.28
C TYR A 11 -24.05 -36.51 -3.03
N ASN A 12 -24.45 -37.18 -1.93
CA ASN A 12 -23.67 -37.19 -0.70
C ASN A 12 -22.36 -38.00 -0.84
N SER A 13 -22.36 -39.06 -1.65
CA SER A 13 -21.15 -39.85 -1.95
C SER A 13 -20.15 -39.04 -2.78
N LEU A 14 -20.60 -38.35 -3.83
CA LEU A 14 -19.76 -37.45 -4.64
C LEU A 14 -19.22 -36.27 -3.83
N ARG A 15 -20.02 -35.70 -2.92
CA ARG A 15 -19.59 -34.65 -2.00
C ARG A 15 -18.54 -35.14 -1.00
N ASN A 16 -18.66 -36.38 -0.52
CA ASN A 16 -17.67 -36.97 0.38
C ASN A 16 -16.41 -37.41 -0.36
N PHE A 17 -16.53 -37.90 -1.60
CA PHE A 17 -15.41 -38.22 -2.47
C PHE A 17 -14.60 -36.96 -2.80
N SER A 18 -15.28 -35.89 -3.23
CA SER A 18 -14.67 -34.56 -3.42
C SER A 18 -13.92 -34.11 -2.17
N LYS A 19 -14.55 -34.13 -0.98
CA LYS A 19 -13.88 -33.78 0.30
C LYS A 19 -12.68 -34.66 0.65
N THR A 20 -12.68 -35.92 0.22
CA THR A 20 -11.60 -36.88 0.49
C THR A 20 -10.45 -36.70 -0.50
N GLU A 21 -10.76 -36.43 -1.77
CA GLU A 21 -9.80 -36.00 -2.80
C GLU A 21 -9.15 -34.66 -2.43
N THR A 22 -9.93 -33.69 -1.93
CA THR A 22 -9.40 -32.42 -1.42
C THR A 22 -8.44 -32.67 -0.26
N LYS A 23 -8.79 -33.55 0.70
CA LYS A 23 -7.90 -33.94 1.81
C LYS A 23 -6.63 -34.68 1.33
N ARG A 24 -6.69 -35.39 0.20
CA ARG A 24 -5.57 -36.17 -0.36
C ARG A 24 -4.62 -35.27 -1.16
N LEU A 25 -5.15 -34.32 -1.93
CA LEU A 25 -4.39 -33.23 -2.57
C LEU A 25 -3.76 -32.28 -1.52
N HIS A 26 -4.43 -32.06 -0.38
CA HIS A 26 -3.91 -31.28 0.75
C HIS A 26 -2.74 -31.93 1.50
N LYS A 27 -2.46 -33.23 1.31
CA LYS A 27 -1.47 -33.97 2.12
C LYS A 27 -0.04 -33.95 1.57
N LEU A 28 0.20 -33.49 0.35
CA LEU A 28 1.46 -33.77 -0.37
C LEU A 28 2.35 -32.57 -0.74
N LYS A 29 1.93 -31.32 -0.54
CA LYS A 29 2.82 -30.15 -0.70
C LYS A 29 2.53 -29.07 0.36
N ASP A 30 3.57 -28.81 1.15
CA ASP A 30 3.75 -27.71 2.12
C ASP A 30 2.86 -27.70 3.37
N LYS A 31 3.18 -28.61 4.30
CA LYS A 31 2.50 -28.73 5.60
C LYS A 31 2.87 -27.62 6.59
N GLU A 32 4.03 -26.98 6.45
CA GLU A 32 4.53 -25.97 7.40
C GLU A 32 4.12 -24.54 7.00
N GLU A 33 4.20 -24.18 5.72
CA GLU A 33 3.74 -22.86 5.23
C GLU A 33 2.22 -22.73 5.28
N LYS A 34 1.48 -23.78 4.87
CA LYS A 34 0.01 -23.79 5.02
C LYS A 34 -0.45 -23.68 6.47
N ALA A 35 0.25 -24.32 7.41
CA ALA A 35 -0.12 -24.23 8.82
C ALA A 35 0.01 -22.79 9.35
N THR A 36 1.03 -22.05 8.91
CA THR A 36 1.25 -20.66 9.34
C THR A 36 0.20 -19.72 8.74
N ILE A 37 -0.17 -19.92 7.47
CA ILE A 37 -1.22 -19.14 6.77
C ILE A 37 -2.62 -19.50 7.29
N GLU A 38 -2.92 -20.78 7.49
CA GLU A 38 -4.22 -21.24 8.00
C GLU A 38 -4.47 -20.79 9.45
N THR A 39 -3.43 -20.71 10.28
CA THR A 39 -3.54 -20.33 11.71
C THR A 39 -3.58 -18.81 11.92
N SER A 40 -3.00 -18.02 11.01
CA SER A 40 -2.88 -16.55 11.16
C SER A 40 -4.00 -15.74 10.50
N MET A 41 -4.81 -16.36 9.63
CA MET A 41 -5.88 -15.67 8.90
C MET A 41 -7.26 -15.98 9.47
N ASP A 42 -8.16 -14.99 9.51
CA ASP A 42 -9.52 -15.20 9.97
C ASP A 42 -10.40 -15.87 8.89
N ALA A 43 -11.48 -16.54 9.31
CA ALA A 43 -12.36 -17.30 8.41
C ALA A 43 -13.00 -16.44 7.31
N VAL A 44 -13.24 -15.16 7.59
CA VAL A 44 -13.83 -14.22 6.62
C VAL A 44 -12.83 -13.90 5.52
N THR A 45 -11.57 -13.67 5.86
CA THR A 45 -10.53 -13.44 4.85
C THR A 45 -10.37 -14.65 3.94
N ARG A 46 -10.28 -15.86 4.51
CA ARG A 46 -10.18 -17.10 3.70
C ARG A 46 -11.34 -17.25 2.70
N LEU A 47 -12.56 -16.93 3.11
CA LEU A 47 -13.72 -16.99 2.23
C LEU A 47 -13.60 -16.03 1.04
N HIS A 48 -13.06 -14.83 1.27
CA HIS A 48 -12.86 -13.85 0.20
C HIS A 48 -11.76 -14.29 -0.78
N LEU A 49 -10.64 -14.80 -0.28
CA LEU A 49 -9.59 -15.37 -1.13
C LEU A 49 -10.10 -16.55 -1.97
N PHE A 50 -10.86 -17.46 -1.36
CA PHE A 50 -11.46 -18.58 -2.08
C PHE A 50 -12.43 -18.13 -3.18
N LYS A 51 -13.20 -17.05 -2.93
CA LYS A 51 -14.06 -16.46 -3.97
C LYS A 51 -13.26 -15.88 -5.13
N TRP A 52 -12.13 -15.23 -4.85
CA TRP A 52 -11.26 -14.67 -5.88
C TRP A 52 -10.56 -15.75 -6.70
N ILE A 53 -10.17 -16.87 -6.08
CA ILE A 53 -9.66 -18.04 -6.80
C ILE A 53 -10.72 -18.61 -7.75
N ASN A 54 -11.95 -18.83 -7.26
CA ASN A 54 -13.04 -19.32 -8.11
C ASN A 54 -13.47 -18.34 -9.21
N GLN A 55 -13.10 -17.06 -9.09
CA GLN A 55 -13.33 -16.04 -10.11
C GLN A 55 -12.21 -15.98 -11.15
N GLY A 56 -11.13 -16.75 -10.98
CA GLY A 56 -9.99 -16.78 -11.91
C GLY A 56 -9.08 -15.55 -11.82
N ILE A 57 -9.03 -14.86 -10.68
CA ILE A 57 -8.10 -13.72 -10.50
C ILE A 57 -6.66 -14.22 -10.34
N PHE A 58 -6.51 -15.28 -9.58
CA PHE A 58 -5.28 -16.03 -9.35
C PHE A 58 -5.69 -17.45 -8.94
N ASP A 59 -4.80 -18.42 -9.11
CA ASP A 59 -5.14 -19.84 -8.92
C ASP A 59 -4.78 -20.33 -7.52
N ARG A 60 -3.72 -19.78 -6.91
CA ARG A 60 -3.30 -20.14 -5.56
C ARG A 60 -2.64 -18.98 -4.81
N VAL A 61 -2.66 -19.09 -3.48
CA VAL A 61 -1.88 -18.26 -2.55
C VAL A 61 -0.75 -19.13 -2.01
N GLU A 62 0.49 -18.71 -2.21
CA GLU A 62 1.68 -19.53 -1.91
C GLU A 62 2.22 -19.28 -0.49
N GLY A 63 2.46 -18.02 -0.13
CA GLY A 63 3.28 -17.68 1.04
C GLY A 63 3.06 -16.27 1.57
N ILE A 64 3.67 -15.95 2.71
CA ILE A 64 3.74 -14.59 3.24
C ILE A 64 5.02 -13.93 2.69
N ILE A 65 4.88 -12.79 2.01
CA ILE A 65 6.00 -11.96 1.53
C ILE A 65 6.54 -11.11 2.68
N ALA A 66 5.66 -10.42 3.39
CA ALA A 66 6.03 -9.49 4.43
C ALA A 66 4.97 -9.43 5.53
N THR A 67 5.40 -9.18 6.75
CA THR A 67 4.51 -8.84 7.86
C THR A 67 4.89 -7.48 8.41
N GLY A 68 3.90 -6.60 8.54
CA GLY A 68 4.06 -5.28 9.14
C GLY A 68 3.25 -5.18 10.43
N LYS A 69 3.29 -4.00 11.06
CA LYS A 69 2.49 -3.71 12.26
C LYS A 69 0.99 -3.84 11.97
N GLU A 70 0.55 -3.33 10.83
CA GLU A 70 -0.88 -3.11 10.51
C GLU A 70 -1.41 -4.00 9.39
N SER A 71 -0.53 -4.67 8.64
CA SER A 71 -0.91 -5.57 7.55
C SER A 71 0.06 -6.74 7.39
N ALA A 72 -0.36 -7.74 6.64
CA ALA A 72 0.51 -8.77 6.07
C ALA A 72 0.34 -8.78 4.55
N VAL A 73 1.39 -9.13 3.82
CA VAL A 73 1.37 -9.22 2.36
C VAL A 73 1.60 -10.68 1.97
N LEU A 74 0.67 -11.25 1.22
CA LEU A 74 0.73 -12.62 0.73
C LEU A 74 1.11 -12.64 -0.75
N ASN A 75 1.82 -13.68 -1.17
CA ASN A 75 2.07 -13.96 -2.57
C ASN A 75 0.96 -14.84 -3.15
N ALA A 76 0.41 -14.46 -4.28
CA ALA A 76 -0.54 -15.26 -5.05
C ALA A 76 -0.08 -15.37 -6.51
N VAL A 77 -0.46 -16.44 -7.18
CA VAL A 77 0.01 -16.77 -8.54
C VAL A 77 -1.14 -17.23 -9.40
N SER A 78 -1.17 -16.78 -10.65
CA SER A 78 -1.96 -17.38 -11.72
C SER A 78 -1.13 -18.46 -12.43
N ASP A 79 -1.67 -19.66 -12.49
CA ASP A 79 -1.01 -20.85 -13.05
C ASP A 79 -0.99 -20.83 -14.58
N GLU A 80 -2.01 -20.22 -15.18
CA GLU A 80 -2.12 -20.08 -16.62
C GLU A 80 -1.10 -19.09 -17.18
N SER A 81 -0.94 -17.92 -16.54
CA SER A 81 -0.05 -16.85 -17.02
C SER A 81 1.33 -16.86 -16.36
N GLY A 82 1.48 -17.48 -15.19
CA GLY A 82 2.63 -17.32 -14.32
C GLY A 82 2.69 -15.96 -13.61
N GLU A 83 1.70 -15.09 -13.79
CA GLU A 83 1.64 -13.76 -13.18
C GLU A 83 1.51 -13.87 -11.66
N LYS A 84 2.24 -13.01 -10.94
CA LYS A 84 2.22 -12.95 -9.48
C LYS A 84 1.56 -11.69 -8.96
N PHE A 85 0.86 -11.85 -7.84
CA PHE A 85 0.10 -10.81 -7.16
C PHE A 85 0.53 -10.70 -5.70
N ALA A 86 0.54 -9.46 -5.20
CA ALA A 86 0.64 -9.18 -3.79
C ALA A 86 -0.77 -8.97 -3.21
N ILE A 87 -1.10 -9.71 -2.15
CA ILE A 87 -2.36 -9.54 -1.41
C ILE A 87 -2.05 -8.91 -0.05
N LYS A 88 -2.33 -7.62 0.08
CA LYS A 88 -2.24 -6.89 1.35
C LYS A 88 -3.50 -7.12 2.18
N VAL A 89 -3.32 -7.74 3.34
CA VAL A 89 -4.36 -8.06 4.32
C VAL A 89 -4.17 -7.14 5.52
N TYR A 90 -5.07 -6.18 5.73
CA TYR A 90 -5.00 -5.28 6.89
C TYR A 90 -5.56 -6.00 8.13
N LYS A 91 -4.82 -5.96 9.24
CA LYS A 91 -5.10 -6.76 10.44
C LYS A 91 -6.40 -6.28 11.11
N THR A 92 -7.39 -7.18 11.18
CA THR A 92 -8.74 -6.89 11.72
C THR A 92 -8.85 -6.99 13.24
N SER A 93 -7.97 -7.77 13.88
CA SER A 93 -7.93 -7.92 15.34
C SER A 93 -6.63 -7.36 15.89
N LEU A 94 -6.73 -6.68 17.04
CA LEU A 94 -5.57 -6.23 17.77
C LEU A 94 -4.75 -7.46 18.23
N THR A 95 -5.39 -8.52 18.71
CA THR A 95 -4.79 -9.68 19.40
C THR A 95 -3.78 -10.54 18.63
N GLU A 96 -3.63 -10.39 17.32
CA GLU A 96 -2.69 -11.20 16.51
C GLU A 96 -1.23 -10.68 16.58
N PHE A 97 -0.58 -10.94 17.70
CA PHE A 97 0.88 -10.88 17.97
C PHE A 97 1.41 -9.67 18.78
N LYS A 98 2.28 -10.03 19.73
CA LYS A 98 2.72 -9.30 20.93
C LYS A 98 3.68 -8.16 20.59
N ASN A 99 3.26 -6.91 20.78
CA ASN A 99 4.05 -5.81 21.37
C ASN A 99 3.18 -4.55 21.36
N ARG A 100 2.59 -4.25 22.53
CA ARG A 100 1.52 -3.27 22.71
C ARG A 100 1.61 -2.53 24.04
N SER A 101 2.23 -1.35 24.05
CA SER A 101 2.00 -0.43 25.17
C SER A 101 2.19 1.05 24.84
N GLU A 102 3.04 1.44 23.90
CA GLU A 102 3.35 2.88 23.76
C GLU A 102 2.44 3.69 22.84
N TYR A 103 1.67 3.09 21.93
CA TYR A 103 1.08 3.86 20.81
C TYR A 103 -0.45 3.94 20.76
N VAL A 104 -1.18 3.41 21.76
CA VAL A 104 -2.63 3.15 21.64
C VAL A 104 -3.50 4.05 22.52
N LYS A 105 -2.90 4.84 23.44
CA LYS A 105 -3.71 5.51 24.48
C LYS A 105 -4.55 6.69 23.98
N ASP A 106 -4.17 7.34 22.88
CA ASP A 106 -4.78 8.62 22.45
C ASP A 106 -5.36 8.63 21.03
N ASP A 107 -5.57 7.45 20.43
CA ASP A 107 -5.91 7.37 19.02
C ASP A 107 -7.38 6.96 18.78
N PHE A 108 -8.16 7.91 18.25
CA PHE A 108 -9.59 7.78 17.93
C PHE A 108 -9.89 6.67 16.91
N ARG A 109 -8.88 6.23 16.14
CA ARG A 109 -8.96 5.15 15.14
C ARG A 109 -9.30 3.78 15.75
N PHE A 110 -9.16 3.61 17.07
CA PHE A 110 -9.37 2.33 17.76
C PHE A 110 -10.77 2.13 18.35
N LYS A 111 -11.69 3.09 18.22
CA LYS A 111 -13.09 2.95 18.68
C LYS A 111 -13.99 2.17 17.72
N ASN A 112 -13.63 2.04 16.43
CA ASN A 112 -14.30 1.17 15.45
C ASN A 112 -13.30 0.58 14.43
N PRO A 113 -12.55 -0.48 14.81
CA PRO A 113 -11.45 -1.01 14.01
C PRO A 113 -11.87 -1.47 12.60
N ARG A 114 -13.05 -2.09 12.46
CA ARG A 114 -13.55 -2.59 11.17
C ARG A 114 -13.87 -1.48 10.17
N GLY A 115 -14.35 -0.33 10.66
CA GLY A 115 -14.58 0.85 9.84
C GLY A 115 -13.26 1.44 9.35
N VAL A 116 -12.29 1.61 10.25
CA VAL A 116 -11.00 2.23 9.95
C VAL A 116 -10.17 1.40 8.96
N LEU A 117 -10.08 0.09 9.13
CA LEU A 117 -9.28 -0.76 8.23
C LEU A 117 -9.84 -0.79 6.81
N LYS A 118 -11.17 -0.77 6.69
CA LYS A 118 -11.82 -0.63 5.38
C LYS A 118 -11.46 0.71 4.74
N ILE A 119 -11.45 1.80 5.53
CA ILE A 119 -11.07 3.12 5.05
C ILE A 119 -9.61 3.12 4.57
N TRP A 120 -8.71 2.45 5.28
CA TRP A 120 -7.30 2.38 4.90
C TRP A 120 -7.07 1.59 3.62
N ALA A 121 -7.70 0.42 3.50
CA ALA A 121 -7.63 -0.38 2.28
C ALA A 121 -8.28 0.34 1.07
N GLU A 122 -9.40 1.04 1.29
CA GLU A 122 -10.03 1.89 0.28
C GLU A 122 -9.13 3.07 -0.11
N ARG A 123 -8.47 3.73 0.85
CA ARG A 123 -7.56 4.86 0.60
C ARG A 123 -6.31 4.42 -0.15
N GLU A 124 -5.68 3.32 0.24
CA GLU A 124 -4.51 2.79 -0.48
C GLU A 124 -4.89 2.38 -1.91
N PHE A 125 -6.02 1.69 -2.11
CA PHE A 125 -6.50 1.36 -3.45
C PHE A 125 -6.71 2.62 -4.30
N MET A 126 -7.34 3.67 -3.76
CA MET A 126 -7.58 4.93 -4.47
C MET A 126 -6.27 5.64 -4.81
N ASN A 127 -5.34 5.74 -3.88
CA ASN A 127 -4.05 6.37 -4.08
C ASN A 127 -3.22 5.62 -5.13
N LEU A 128 -3.12 4.28 -5.02
CA LEU A 128 -2.46 3.45 -6.03
C LEU A 128 -3.11 3.59 -7.41
N THR A 129 -4.44 3.67 -7.47
CA THR A 129 -5.16 3.86 -8.73
C THR A 129 -4.80 5.22 -9.35
N ARG A 130 -4.70 6.27 -8.53
CA ARG A 130 -4.33 7.62 -8.97
C ARG A 130 -2.89 7.65 -9.51
N MET A 131 -1.97 7.02 -8.79
CA MET A 131 -0.56 6.91 -9.16
C MET A 131 -0.35 6.06 -10.42
N ALA A 132 -1.03 4.92 -10.53
CA ALA A 132 -0.97 4.04 -11.70
C ALA A 132 -1.52 4.72 -12.96
N LYS A 133 -2.58 5.54 -12.84
CA LYS A 133 -3.16 6.29 -13.97
C LYS A 133 -2.17 7.26 -14.64
N VAL A 134 -1.26 7.85 -13.88
CA VAL A 134 -0.21 8.73 -14.42
C VAL A 134 1.07 7.96 -14.77
N GLY A 135 1.10 6.64 -14.61
CA GLY A 135 2.27 5.81 -14.89
C GLY A 135 3.40 6.00 -13.88
N LEU A 136 3.08 6.30 -12.62
CA LEU A 136 4.07 6.39 -11.56
C LEU A 136 4.48 4.96 -11.11
N PRO A 137 5.78 4.66 -10.91
CA PRO A 137 6.25 3.35 -10.46
C PRO A 137 5.66 2.93 -9.09
N CYS A 138 4.58 2.17 -9.11
CA CYS A 138 3.90 1.64 -7.92
C CYS A 138 3.15 0.33 -8.25
N PRO A 139 2.73 -0.45 -7.23
CA PRO A 139 1.89 -1.62 -7.46
C PRO A 139 0.57 -1.24 -8.13
N VAL A 140 0.24 -1.89 -9.25
CA VAL A 140 -1.03 -1.68 -9.95
C VAL A 140 -2.14 -2.35 -9.13
N PRO A 141 -3.15 -1.62 -8.64
CA PRO A 141 -4.21 -2.20 -7.85
C PRO A 141 -5.14 -3.04 -8.76
N VAL A 142 -5.41 -4.28 -8.35
CA VAL A 142 -6.22 -5.24 -9.11
C VAL A 142 -7.58 -5.46 -8.47
N LYS A 143 -7.64 -5.63 -7.15
CA LYS A 143 -8.93 -5.90 -6.49
C LYS A 143 -8.98 -5.43 -5.05
N LEU A 144 -10.13 -4.91 -4.63
CA LEU A 144 -10.35 -4.53 -3.23
C LEU A 144 -11.63 -5.18 -2.69
N LYS A 145 -11.52 -5.88 -1.57
CA LYS A 145 -12.69 -6.31 -0.80
C LYS A 145 -12.46 -6.15 0.69
N ARG A 146 -13.23 -5.25 1.31
CA ARG A 146 -13.14 -4.95 2.75
C ARG A 146 -11.72 -4.49 3.14
N HIS A 147 -10.96 -5.35 3.78
CA HIS A 147 -9.59 -5.12 4.27
C HIS A 147 -8.56 -5.94 3.48
N LEU A 148 -8.91 -6.36 2.26
CA LEU A 148 -8.06 -7.15 1.37
C LEU A 148 -7.85 -6.38 0.08
N LEU A 149 -6.59 -6.11 -0.24
CA LEU A 149 -6.16 -5.43 -1.44
C LEU A 149 -5.25 -6.36 -2.25
N VAL A 150 -5.66 -6.71 -3.47
CA VAL A 150 -4.85 -7.41 -4.47
C VAL A 150 -4.24 -6.36 -5.38
N MET A 151 -2.94 -6.47 -5.63
CA MET A 151 -2.18 -5.61 -6.53
C MET A 151 -1.08 -6.41 -7.23
N SER A 152 -0.48 -5.85 -8.28
CA SER A 152 0.66 -6.47 -8.94
C SER A 152 1.82 -6.70 -7.96
N LEU A 153 2.50 -7.84 -8.08
CA LEU A 153 3.73 -8.05 -7.32
C LEU A 153 4.87 -7.26 -7.97
N ILE A 154 5.57 -6.43 -7.18
CA ILE A 154 6.83 -5.82 -7.61
C ILE A 154 7.97 -6.77 -7.25
N GLY A 155 8.75 -7.19 -8.24
CA GLY A 155 9.76 -8.22 -8.05
C GLY A 155 10.35 -8.75 -9.35
N GLU A 156 11.32 -9.65 -9.20
CA GLU A 156 12.05 -10.29 -10.29
C GLU A 156 11.93 -11.81 -10.18
N GLN A 157 11.76 -12.50 -11.30
CA GLN A 157 11.72 -13.97 -11.36
C GLN A 157 10.76 -14.61 -10.34
N GLY A 158 9.68 -13.89 -10.01
CA GLY A 158 8.68 -14.34 -9.04
C GLY A 158 9.07 -14.15 -7.57
N VAL A 159 10.14 -13.43 -7.27
CA VAL A 159 10.56 -13.05 -5.91
C VAL A 159 10.26 -11.58 -5.69
N ALA A 160 9.67 -11.24 -4.54
CA ALA A 160 9.37 -9.85 -4.20
C ALA A 160 10.64 -9.00 -4.13
N ALA A 161 10.56 -7.78 -4.66
CA ALA A 161 11.67 -6.84 -4.67
C ALA A 161 12.11 -6.45 -3.24
N PRO A 162 13.42 -6.31 -2.98
CA PRO A 162 13.90 -5.82 -1.70
C PRO A 162 13.54 -4.33 -1.52
N ARG A 163 13.36 -3.93 -0.26
CA ARG A 163 13.29 -2.52 0.13
C ARG A 163 14.68 -1.89 0.00
N LEU A 164 14.76 -0.59 -0.31
CA LEU A 164 16.03 0.14 -0.35
C LEU A 164 16.84 -0.02 0.95
N LYS A 165 16.15 -0.12 2.10
CA LYS A 165 16.78 -0.41 3.39
C LYS A 165 17.62 -1.68 3.43
N ASN A 166 17.17 -2.71 2.70
CA ASN A 166 17.70 -4.07 2.75
C ASN A 166 18.65 -4.36 1.58
N ILE A 167 18.96 -3.35 0.76
CA ILE A 167 19.92 -3.48 -0.32
C ILE A 167 21.33 -3.45 0.26
N ASP A 168 22.17 -4.34 -0.24
CA ASP A 168 23.60 -4.25 -0.03
C ASP A 168 24.20 -3.27 -1.04
N TRP A 169 24.38 -2.04 -0.59
CA TRP A 169 24.83 -0.93 -1.42
C TRP A 169 26.30 -1.04 -1.83
N GLU A 170 27.10 -1.91 -1.21
CA GLU A 170 28.51 -2.13 -1.57
C GLU A 170 28.67 -2.64 -3.01
N PHE A 171 27.66 -3.35 -3.53
CA PHE A 171 27.63 -3.86 -4.90
C PHE A 171 27.12 -2.85 -5.94
N TYR A 172 26.76 -1.63 -5.52
CA TYR A 172 26.29 -0.57 -6.39
C TYR A 172 27.36 0.50 -6.58
N THR A 173 27.62 0.84 -7.83
CA THR A 173 28.48 1.97 -8.20
C THR A 173 27.86 3.30 -7.75
N LEU A 174 28.70 4.33 -7.65
CA LEU A 174 28.21 5.67 -7.29
C LEU A 174 27.18 6.21 -8.29
N GLU A 175 27.33 5.87 -9.57
CA GLU A 175 26.41 6.33 -10.62
C GLU A 175 25.04 5.65 -10.51
N GLU A 176 24.99 4.35 -10.20
CA GLU A 176 23.72 3.65 -9.96
C GLU A 176 23.01 4.19 -8.72
N ARG A 177 23.74 4.52 -7.66
CA ARG A 177 23.17 5.15 -6.45
C ARG A 177 22.56 6.52 -6.79
N LYS A 178 23.24 7.32 -7.62
CA LYS A 178 22.75 8.62 -8.11
C LYS A 178 21.49 8.47 -8.96
N ASP A 179 21.48 7.51 -9.88
CA ASP A 179 20.31 7.22 -10.70
C ASP A 179 19.10 6.83 -9.84
N ILE A 180 19.31 5.95 -8.85
CA ILE A 180 18.26 5.56 -7.89
C ILE A 180 17.75 6.77 -7.10
N TYR A 181 18.62 7.69 -6.66
CA TYR A 181 18.19 8.93 -6.01
C TYR A 181 17.36 9.81 -6.95
N GLN A 182 17.78 9.98 -8.20
CA GLN A 182 17.05 10.77 -9.20
C GLN A 182 15.66 10.18 -9.46
N GLN A 183 15.53 8.86 -9.51
CA GLN A 183 14.23 8.19 -9.61
C GLN A 183 13.35 8.47 -8.39
N VAL A 184 13.89 8.45 -7.17
CA VAL A 184 13.13 8.81 -5.95
C VAL A 184 12.69 10.28 -5.99
N GLN A 185 13.57 11.18 -6.42
CA GLN A 185 13.24 12.60 -6.59
C GLN A 185 12.11 12.79 -7.61
N ASP A 186 12.18 12.13 -8.77
CA ASP A 186 11.12 12.15 -9.79
C ASP A 186 9.79 11.63 -9.23
N ILE A 187 9.82 10.51 -8.50
CA ILE A 187 8.63 9.97 -7.82
C ILE A 187 8.01 11.02 -6.88
N MET A 188 8.81 11.69 -6.05
CA MET A 188 8.29 12.73 -5.14
C MET A 188 7.67 13.91 -5.89
N CYS A 189 8.34 14.39 -6.94
CA CYS A 189 7.85 15.47 -7.79
C CYS A 189 6.51 15.09 -8.45
N ARG A 190 6.42 13.90 -9.04
CA ARG A 190 5.22 13.44 -9.76
C ARG A 190 4.08 13.08 -8.81
N MET A 191 4.37 12.54 -7.63
CA MET A 191 3.36 12.36 -6.58
C MET A 191 2.71 13.70 -6.22
N TYR A 192 3.52 14.75 -6.01
CA TYR A 192 3.00 16.07 -5.67
C TYR A 192 2.25 16.72 -6.84
N LYS A 193 2.90 16.84 -8.00
CA LYS A 193 2.43 17.65 -9.14
C LYS A 193 1.35 16.96 -9.98
N GLU A 194 1.46 15.65 -10.20
CA GLU A 194 0.55 14.90 -11.10
C GLU A 194 -0.53 14.15 -10.31
N CYS A 195 -0.20 13.64 -9.12
CA CYS A 195 -1.15 12.89 -8.30
C CYS A 195 -1.85 13.75 -7.23
N ASN A 196 -1.42 14.99 -6.99
CA ASN A 196 -1.88 15.80 -5.86
C ASN A 196 -1.76 15.05 -4.52
N LEU A 197 -0.67 14.30 -4.33
CA LEU A 197 -0.42 13.49 -3.14
C LEU A 197 0.92 13.81 -2.50
N VAL A 198 0.92 13.83 -1.17
CA VAL A 198 2.12 13.70 -0.34
C VAL A 198 2.07 12.33 0.31
N HIS A 199 3.16 11.56 0.24
CA HIS A 199 3.20 10.21 0.84
C HIS A 199 3.00 10.29 2.37
N GLY A 200 3.68 11.24 3.00
CA GLY A 200 3.58 11.59 4.40
C GLY A 200 4.17 10.57 5.36
N ASP A 201 4.92 9.58 4.86
CA ASP A 201 5.78 8.67 5.64
C ASP A 201 6.86 8.04 4.73
N LEU A 202 7.35 8.79 3.74
CA LEU A 202 8.30 8.26 2.76
C LEU A 202 9.67 8.06 3.41
N SER A 203 10.28 6.90 3.16
CA SER A 203 11.59 6.50 3.64
C SER A 203 12.10 5.30 2.85
N GLU A 204 13.33 4.85 3.13
CA GLU A 204 13.94 3.66 2.51
C GLU A 204 13.17 2.34 2.80
N PHE A 205 12.24 2.36 3.74
CA PHE A 205 11.39 1.21 4.08
C PHE A 205 10.19 1.06 3.13
N ASN A 206 9.79 2.14 2.46
CA ASN A 206 8.60 2.21 1.61
C ASN A 206 8.96 2.32 0.11
N LEU A 207 10.23 2.10 -0.22
CA LEU A 207 10.76 2.11 -1.57
C LEU A 207 11.34 0.73 -1.88
N LEU A 208 10.91 0.13 -2.99
CA LEU A 208 11.43 -1.14 -3.50
C LEU A 208 12.33 -0.88 -4.71
N LEU A 209 13.36 -1.72 -4.92
CA LEU A 209 14.18 -1.71 -6.13
C LEU A 209 14.01 -3.03 -6.89
N ALA A 210 13.59 -2.94 -8.14
CA ALA A 210 13.49 -4.08 -9.05
C ALA A 210 13.99 -3.66 -10.44
N GLU A 211 14.91 -4.41 -11.01
CA GLU A 211 15.48 -4.22 -12.34
C GLU A 211 16.03 -2.80 -12.54
N GLY A 212 16.69 -2.26 -11.50
CA GLY A 212 17.21 -0.90 -11.49
C GLY A 212 16.13 0.20 -11.38
N LYS A 213 14.86 -0.16 -11.25
CA LYS A 213 13.75 0.79 -11.10
C LYS A 213 13.24 0.86 -9.67
N VAL A 214 13.01 2.08 -9.19
CA VAL A 214 12.42 2.34 -7.87
C VAL A 214 10.91 2.30 -7.95
N TYR A 215 10.27 1.63 -7.00
CA TYR A 215 8.82 1.60 -6.84
C TYR A 215 8.43 2.07 -5.44
N VAL A 216 7.42 2.93 -5.35
CA VAL A 216 6.86 3.38 -4.07
C VAL A 216 5.68 2.49 -3.66
N ILE A 217 5.66 2.10 -2.37
CA ILE A 217 4.64 1.25 -1.77
C ILE A 217 4.08 1.86 -0.48
N ASP A 218 3.02 1.27 0.07
CA ASP A 218 2.40 1.66 1.34
C ASP A 218 1.85 3.09 1.41
N VAL A 219 1.08 3.46 0.38
CA VAL A 219 0.40 4.76 0.27
C VAL A 219 -0.94 4.82 1.01
N SER A 220 -1.11 4.00 2.05
CA SER A 220 -2.32 4.00 2.90
C SER A 220 -2.49 5.31 3.69
N GLN A 221 -1.36 5.93 4.07
CA GLN A 221 -1.31 7.18 4.82
C GLN A 221 -1.10 8.41 3.92
N ALA A 222 -0.90 8.22 2.62
CA ALA A 222 -0.73 9.32 1.68
C ALA A 222 -1.97 10.22 1.69
N MET A 223 -1.71 11.53 1.62
CA MET A 223 -2.71 12.57 1.78
C MET A 223 -2.76 13.50 0.59
N ASP A 224 -3.95 13.99 0.31
CA ASP A 224 -4.19 15.00 -0.71
C ASP A 224 -3.57 16.34 -0.33
N LEU A 225 -3.16 17.14 -1.31
CA LEU A 225 -2.58 18.48 -1.06
C LEU A 225 -3.54 19.43 -0.34
N SER A 226 -4.83 19.16 -0.42
CA SER A 226 -5.83 19.90 0.34
C SER A 226 -5.76 19.65 1.86
N HIS A 227 -5.00 18.65 2.33
CA HIS A 227 -4.78 18.42 3.76
C HIS A 227 -4.02 19.61 4.40
N PRO A 228 -4.47 20.18 5.53
CA PRO A 228 -3.88 21.38 6.12
C PRO A 228 -2.40 21.28 6.50
N ARG A 229 -1.86 20.06 6.66
CA ARG A 229 -0.46 19.82 7.03
C ARG A 229 0.35 19.13 5.93
N ASN A 230 -0.16 19.07 4.69
CA ASN A 230 0.52 18.36 3.59
C ASN A 230 2.00 18.79 3.45
N LEU A 231 2.30 20.09 3.50
CA LEU A 231 3.66 20.61 3.34
C LEU A 231 4.59 20.19 4.50
N HIS A 232 4.08 20.14 5.72
CA HIS A 232 4.85 19.66 6.88
C HIS A 232 5.23 18.18 6.72
N TYR A 233 4.30 17.35 6.24
CA TYR A 233 4.59 15.95 5.95
C TYR A 233 5.56 15.78 4.78
N LEU A 234 5.46 16.64 3.76
CA LEU A 234 6.41 16.67 2.65
C LEU A 234 7.82 17.03 3.12
N THR A 235 7.98 18.03 3.99
CA THR A 235 9.28 18.38 4.59
C THR A 235 9.92 17.17 5.27
N ARG A 236 9.13 16.41 6.04
CA ARG A 236 9.60 15.19 6.70
C ARG A 236 10.01 14.09 5.71
N ASP A 237 9.22 13.88 4.66
CA ASP A 237 9.53 12.91 3.61
C ASP A 237 10.87 13.26 2.92
N ILE A 238 11.08 14.55 2.61
CA ILE A 238 12.32 15.08 2.04
C ILE A 238 13.50 14.82 2.96
N GLU A 239 13.38 15.15 4.25
CA GLU A 239 14.44 14.94 5.24
C GLU A 239 14.82 13.45 5.36
N ASN A 240 13.84 12.56 5.40
CA ASN A 240 14.09 11.12 5.47
C ASN A 240 14.84 10.60 4.23
N VAL A 241 14.40 11.01 3.03
CA VAL A 241 15.03 10.61 1.77
C VAL A 241 16.46 11.15 1.69
N LEU A 242 16.68 12.43 1.96
CA LEU A 242 18.02 13.03 1.92
C LEU A 242 18.94 12.39 2.97
N ALA A 243 18.46 12.15 4.19
CA ALA A 243 19.24 11.50 5.24
C ALA A 243 19.62 10.05 4.89
N PHE A 244 18.78 9.32 4.15
CA PHE A 244 19.12 8.00 3.64
C PHE A 244 20.24 8.07 2.59
N PHE A 245 20.06 8.90 1.56
CA PHE A 245 21.03 8.99 0.46
C PHE A 245 22.35 9.67 0.86
N GLN A 246 22.34 10.52 1.88
CA GLN A 246 23.56 11.08 2.48
C GLN A 246 24.43 9.98 3.09
N LYS A 247 23.82 8.97 3.73
CA LYS A 247 24.56 7.80 4.28
C LYS A 247 25.15 6.92 3.18
N LEU A 248 24.66 7.03 1.95
CA LEU A 248 25.19 6.33 0.78
C LEU A 248 26.31 7.11 0.08
N GLU A 249 26.73 8.25 0.67
CA GLU A 249 27.82 9.10 0.21
C GLU A 249 27.63 9.62 -1.22
N ILE A 250 26.37 9.88 -1.60
CA ILE A 250 26.07 10.52 -2.89
C ILE A 250 26.53 11.98 -2.85
N PRO A 251 27.41 12.43 -3.76
CA PRO A 251 27.83 13.82 -3.82
C PRO A 251 26.71 14.70 -4.40
N ASP A 252 26.78 15.99 -4.09
CA ASP A 252 25.91 17.03 -4.67
C ASP A 252 24.41 16.83 -4.41
N LEU A 253 24.04 16.17 -3.31
CA LEU A 253 22.65 16.13 -2.86
C LEU A 253 22.14 17.56 -2.58
N PRO A 254 20.92 17.90 -3.02
CA PRO A 254 20.33 19.21 -2.75
C PRO A 254 20.04 19.39 -1.26
N THR A 255 19.95 20.66 -0.84
CA THR A 255 19.41 21.00 0.49
C THR A 255 17.92 20.64 0.56
N SER A 256 17.38 20.45 1.77
CA SER A 256 15.94 20.20 1.95
C SER A 256 15.10 21.31 1.33
N VAL A 257 15.57 22.57 1.41
CA VAL A 257 14.92 23.74 0.80
C VAL A 257 14.92 23.63 -0.71
N ALA A 258 16.06 23.34 -1.33
CA ALA A 258 16.17 23.22 -2.78
C ALA A 258 15.26 22.11 -3.33
N LEU A 259 15.23 20.94 -2.67
CA LEU A 259 14.34 19.84 -3.06
C LEU A 259 12.86 20.19 -2.82
N PHE A 260 12.54 20.88 -1.72
CA PHE A 260 11.18 21.34 -1.44
C PHE A 260 10.69 22.32 -2.51
N ASN A 261 11.50 23.30 -2.88
CA ASN A 261 11.19 24.26 -3.94
C ASN A 261 11.01 23.56 -5.29
N LEU A 262 11.86 22.58 -5.61
CA LEU A 262 11.72 21.77 -6.82
C LEU A 262 10.38 21.02 -6.90
N ILE A 263 9.93 20.45 -5.78
CA ILE A 263 8.69 19.68 -5.70
C ILE A 263 7.45 20.59 -5.71
N THR A 264 7.51 21.72 -5.02
CA THR A 264 6.33 22.57 -4.76
C THR A 264 6.21 23.80 -5.66
N ASP A 265 7.27 24.13 -6.41
CA ASP A 265 7.43 25.40 -7.14
C ASP A 265 7.32 26.65 -6.25
N LEU A 266 7.52 26.49 -4.93
CA LEU A 266 7.64 27.59 -3.98
C LEU A 266 9.07 28.13 -3.95
N ALA A 267 9.22 29.36 -3.44
CA ALA A 267 10.51 30.05 -3.36
C ALA A 267 10.94 30.26 -1.90
N MET A 268 11.14 29.15 -1.17
CA MET A 268 11.66 29.18 0.20
C MET A 268 13.15 29.55 0.19
N SER A 269 13.59 30.30 1.20
CA SER A 269 14.98 30.74 1.37
C SER A 269 15.86 29.61 1.92
N GLU A 270 17.06 29.45 1.37
CA GLU A 270 18.07 28.51 1.89
C GLU A 270 18.74 28.99 3.18
N GLU A 271 18.62 30.27 3.52
CA GLU A 271 19.23 30.87 4.72
C GLU A 271 18.41 30.60 6.00
N GLU A 272 17.16 30.17 5.85
CA GLU A 272 16.21 30.00 6.95
C GLU A 272 15.79 28.54 7.14
N SER A 273 15.27 28.22 8.32
CA SER A 273 14.74 26.88 8.58
C SER A 273 13.51 26.60 7.71
N LEU A 274 13.59 25.56 6.87
CA LEU A 274 12.46 25.15 6.01
C LEU A 274 11.19 24.89 6.82
N LEU A 275 11.31 24.25 7.98
CA LEU A 275 10.15 23.93 8.82
C LEU A 275 9.43 25.21 9.29
N VAL A 276 10.19 26.22 9.73
CA VAL A 276 9.64 27.51 10.17
C VAL A 276 8.94 28.22 9.00
N GLN A 277 9.59 28.25 7.83
CA GLN A 277 9.01 28.87 6.63
C GLN A 277 7.71 28.17 6.20
N VAL A 278 7.67 26.82 6.25
CA VAL A 278 6.48 26.03 5.93
C VAL A 278 5.36 26.26 6.95
N GLU A 279 5.67 26.39 8.24
CA GLU A 279 4.69 26.71 9.27
C GLU A 279 4.08 28.09 9.04
N GLN A 280 4.92 29.12 8.84
CA GLN A 280 4.47 30.48 8.53
C GLN A 280 3.60 30.52 7.27
N PHE A 281 4.06 29.93 6.17
CA PHE A 281 3.28 29.84 4.93
C PHE A 281 1.94 29.13 5.13
N SER A 282 1.91 28.08 5.95
CA SER A 282 0.67 27.35 6.24
C SER A 282 -0.28 28.17 7.12
N GLU A 283 0.23 28.94 8.08
CA GLU A 283 -0.57 29.84 8.91
C GLU A 283 -1.16 30.98 8.11
N ASP A 284 -0.34 31.64 7.29
CA ASP A 284 -0.76 32.74 6.42
C ASP A 284 -1.87 32.27 5.47
N ASN A 285 -1.70 31.13 4.80
CA ASN A 285 -2.73 30.60 3.90
C ASN A 285 -4.01 30.19 4.63
N ARG A 286 -3.92 29.67 5.86
CA ARG A 286 -5.11 29.35 6.67
C ARG A 286 -5.84 30.61 7.14
N ALA A 287 -5.12 31.69 7.45
CA ALA A 287 -5.75 32.96 7.80
C ALA A 287 -6.61 33.51 6.64
N HIS A 288 -6.21 33.23 5.40
CA HIS A 288 -6.95 33.63 4.19
C HIS A 288 -8.09 32.65 3.82
N GLN A 289 -7.99 31.37 4.16
CA GLN A 289 -9.04 30.37 3.96
C GLN A 289 -9.91 30.21 5.22
N ILE A 290 -10.99 30.99 5.31
CA ILE A 290 -11.97 30.93 6.41
C ILE A 290 -12.74 29.59 6.35
N ASN A 291 -12.17 28.50 6.86
CA ASN A 291 -12.94 27.29 7.16
C ASN A 291 -12.37 26.57 8.40
N LYS A 292 -13.07 26.69 9.53
CA LYS A 292 -12.67 26.23 10.87
C LYS A 292 -12.85 24.71 11.10
N SER A 293 -12.88 23.90 10.04
CA SER A 293 -13.11 22.46 10.15
C SER A 293 -11.83 21.73 10.57
N LYS A 294 -11.92 20.68 11.39
CA LYS A 294 -10.72 19.92 11.81
C LYS A 294 -10.10 19.21 10.59
N PRO A 295 -8.76 19.04 10.53
CA PRO A 295 -8.09 18.43 9.39
C PRO A 295 -8.64 17.06 8.96
N ALA A 296 -8.98 16.20 9.93
CA ALA A 296 -9.57 14.88 9.67
C ALA A 296 -10.99 14.96 9.07
N ASP A 297 -11.79 15.94 9.47
CA ASP A 297 -13.14 16.15 8.91
C ASP A 297 -13.04 16.66 7.46
N PHE A 298 -12.00 17.44 7.16
CA PHE A 298 -11.69 17.89 5.81
C PHE A 298 -11.23 16.74 4.91
N GLU A 299 -10.30 15.89 5.37
CA GLU A 299 -9.92 14.67 4.61
C GLU A 299 -11.13 13.78 4.36
N TRP A 300 -12.00 13.61 5.37
CA TRP A 300 -13.21 12.82 5.23
C TRP A 300 -14.20 13.44 4.23
N ALA A 301 -14.35 14.77 4.24
CA ALA A 301 -15.17 15.50 3.28
C ALA A 301 -14.60 15.41 1.86
N ALA A 302 -13.28 15.57 1.69
CA ALA A 302 -12.58 15.42 0.42
C ALA A 302 -12.71 13.99 -0.12
N TYR A 303 -12.45 12.98 0.71
CA TYR A 303 -12.68 11.57 0.39
C TYR A 303 -14.13 11.31 -0.03
N ASN A 304 -15.12 11.82 0.73
CA ASN A 304 -16.52 11.64 0.38
C ASN A 304 -16.93 12.40 -0.88
N LYS A 305 -16.33 13.56 -1.13
CA LYS A 305 -16.52 14.36 -2.33
C LYS A 305 -15.93 13.65 -3.54
N GLU A 306 -14.68 13.19 -3.47
CA GLU A 306 -14.03 12.39 -4.49
C GLU A 306 -14.82 11.09 -4.75
N LYS A 307 -15.22 10.38 -3.69
CA LYS A 307 -16.10 9.22 -3.79
C LYS A 307 -17.45 9.54 -4.42
N LYS A 308 -17.97 10.76 -4.24
CA LYS A 308 -19.25 11.24 -4.80
C LYS A 308 -19.11 11.73 -6.24
N GLU A 309 -17.99 12.37 -6.60
CA GLU A 309 -17.64 12.74 -7.98
C GLU A 309 -17.41 11.47 -8.82
N LEU A 310 -16.88 10.43 -8.17
CA LEU A 310 -16.79 9.08 -8.70
C LEU A 310 -18.12 8.29 -8.55
N ARG A 311 -19.26 8.90 -8.17
CA ARG A 311 -20.55 8.17 -8.13
C ARG A 311 -21.16 7.98 -9.53
N GLY A 312 -20.56 7.02 -10.22
CA GLY A 312 -21.22 5.96 -10.97
C GLY A 312 -20.62 4.61 -10.55
N GLU A 313 -19.29 4.59 -10.41
CA GLU A 313 -18.50 3.50 -9.86
C GLU A 313 -17.49 4.08 -8.87
N SER A 314 -17.55 3.70 -7.58
CA SER A 314 -16.33 3.78 -6.77
C SER A 314 -15.22 3.11 -7.60
N PRO A 315 -13.99 3.65 -7.69
CA PRO A 315 -12.94 2.99 -8.48
C PRO A 315 -12.72 1.56 -8.02
N ALA A 316 -13.02 1.24 -6.76
CA ALA A 316 -13.01 -0.11 -6.21
C ALA A 316 -14.30 -0.91 -6.48
N ARG A 317 -15.37 -0.33 -7.05
CA ARG A 317 -16.69 -0.96 -7.31
C ARG A 317 -16.61 -1.96 -8.45
N GLU A 318 -15.96 -1.62 -9.55
CA GLU A 318 -15.69 -2.57 -10.65
C GLU A 318 -14.96 -3.82 -10.15
N TYR A 319 -14.20 -3.64 -9.07
CA TYR A 319 -13.39 -4.66 -8.44
C TYR A 319 -13.97 -5.25 -7.13
N ASN A 320 -15.22 -4.94 -6.74
CA ASN A 320 -15.79 -5.39 -5.45
C ASN A 320 -16.69 -6.62 -5.53
#